data_AF-A0A2D4H2I8-F1
#
_entry.id   AF-A0A2D4H2I8-F1
#
_cell.length_a   1.000
_cell.length_b   1.000
_cell.length_c   1.000
_cell.angle_alpha   90.00
_cell.angle_beta   90.00
_cell.angle_gamma   90.00
#
_symmetry.space_group_name_H-M   'P 1'
#
loop_
_entity.id
_entity.type
_entity.pdbx_description
1 polymer ?
#
loop_
_entity_poly.entity_id
_entity_poly.type
_entity_poly.pdbx_seq_one_letter_code
_entity_poly.pdbx_strand_id
1 'polypeptide(L)'
;VYCCFCNEHFSLTMLHFIKNQLETAPPHELKNIFHLLHELLIIEDPLQIERVKFAFETENGLLALMHHSNHVDSSRCYQCVKFLVTLAQKCSAAKDYFKENSHHWSWAVQWLQIKMSEHYWAPQSNISNETSTAKTFQRTISAQDTLAYATALLNEKDQSGSSNGSETSPANENGGRHLQQGSVSPMMIGEPKSDLEDVDT
;
A
#
# COMPACT_ATOMS: atom_id res chain seq x y z
N VAL A 1 21.78 -29.16 -6.79
CA VAL A 1 20.75 -28.72 -7.75
C VAL A 1 19.78 -27.84 -6.99
N TYR A 2 19.62 -26.57 -7.36
CA TYR A 2 18.61 -25.70 -6.77
C TYR A 2 17.27 -26.03 -7.43
N CYS A 3 16.34 -26.65 -6.69
CA CYS A 3 15.05 -27.08 -7.26
C CYS A 3 14.18 -25.92 -7.75
N CYS A 4 14.29 -24.75 -7.12
CA CYS A 4 13.44 -23.58 -7.38
C CYS A 4 14.07 -22.52 -8.31
N PHE A 5 15.39 -22.36 -8.27
CA PHE A 5 16.10 -21.31 -9.02
C PHE A 5 15.98 -21.52 -10.53
N CYS A 6 15.49 -20.51 -11.25
CA CYS A 6 15.26 -20.53 -12.70
C CYS A 6 14.42 -21.71 -13.19
N ASN A 7 13.59 -22.31 -12.32
CA ASN A 7 12.77 -23.46 -12.67
C ASN A 7 11.32 -23.05 -12.86
N GLU A 8 10.93 -22.83 -14.11
CA GLU A 8 9.59 -22.40 -14.50
C GLU A 8 8.53 -23.45 -14.12
N HIS A 9 8.80 -24.73 -14.39
CA HIS A 9 7.85 -25.82 -14.08
C HIS A 9 7.56 -25.90 -12.58
N PHE A 10 8.61 -25.83 -11.74
CA PHE A 10 8.45 -25.78 -10.30
C PHE A 10 7.66 -24.54 -9.87
N SER A 11 8.03 -23.37 -10.38
CA SER A 11 7.40 -22.08 -10.03
C SER A 11 5.90 -22.09 -10.33
N LEU A 12 5.52 -22.48 -11.55
CA LEU A 12 4.12 -22.53 -11.96
C LEU A 12 3.33 -23.60 -11.18
N THR A 13 3.91 -24.78 -10.96
CA THR A 13 3.24 -25.84 -10.21
C THR A 13 2.96 -25.41 -8.76
N MET A 14 3.96 -24.81 -8.10
CA MET A 14 3.81 -24.31 -6.73
C MET A 14 2.82 -23.16 -6.65
N LEU A 15 2.88 -22.19 -7.57
CA LEU A 15 1.95 -21.05 -7.59
C LEU A 15 0.51 -21.49 -7.79
N HIS A 16 0.25 -22.47 -8.68
CA HIS A 16 -1.09 -23.05 -8.83
C HIS A 16 -1.59 -23.68 -7.53
N PHE A 17 -0.76 -24.47 -6.85
CA PHE A 17 -1.14 -25.12 -5.60
C PHE A 17 -1.42 -24.10 -4.50
N ILE A 18 -0.52 -23.14 -4.30
CA ILE A 18 -0.66 -22.07 -3.30
C ILE A 18 -1.94 -21.27 -3.54
N LYS A 19 -2.23 -20.90 -4.78
CA LYS A 19 -3.46 -20.19 -5.16
C LYS A 19 -4.71 -20.97 -4.74
N ASN A 20 -4.77 -22.27 -5.06
CA ASN A 20 -5.90 -23.10 -4.67
C ASN A 20 -6.09 -23.15 -3.14
N GLN A 21 -4.98 -23.18 -2.40
CA GLN A 21 -5.02 -23.11 -0.93
C GLN A 21 -5.52 -21.75 -0.43
N LEU A 22 -5.09 -20.63 -1.03
CA LEU A 22 -5.57 -19.29 -0.64
C LEU A 22 -7.08 -19.10 -0.84
N GLU A 23 -7.66 -19.76 -1.84
CA GLU A 23 -9.09 -19.70 -2.12
C GLU A 23 -9.92 -20.57 -1.15
N THR A 24 -9.39 -21.72 -0.75
CA THR A 24 -10.19 -22.75 -0.05
C THR A 24 -9.88 -22.87 1.44
N ALA A 25 -8.69 -22.48 1.88
CA ALA A 25 -8.26 -22.69 3.26
C ALA A 25 -9.06 -21.83 4.27
N PRO A 26 -9.24 -22.34 5.50
CA PRO A 26 -9.79 -21.56 6.61
C PRO A 26 -8.97 -20.30 6.91
N PRO A 27 -9.57 -19.22 7.43
CA PRO A 27 -8.88 -17.94 7.66
C PRO A 27 -7.58 -18.02 8.48
N HIS A 28 -7.50 -18.93 9.46
CA HIS A 28 -6.36 -19.09 10.35
C HIS A 28 -5.15 -19.80 9.70
N GLU A 29 -5.35 -20.50 8.58
CA GLU A 29 -4.25 -21.15 7.83
C GLU A 29 -3.61 -20.22 6.79
N LEU A 30 -4.33 -19.19 6.36
CA LEU A 30 -3.90 -18.26 5.32
C LEU A 30 -2.53 -17.63 5.60
N LYS A 31 -2.22 -17.35 6.87
CA LYS A 31 -0.91 -16.81 7.27
C LYS A 31 0.26 -17.66 6.76
N ASN A 32 0.19 -18.98 6.93
CA ASN A 32 1.26 -19.89 6.52
C ASN A 32 1.35 -20.00 4.99
N ILE A 33 0.19 -19.97 4.32
CA ILE A 33 0.11 -20.03 2.86
C ILE A 33 0.69 -18.75 2.24
N PHE A 34 0.36 -17.58 2.78
CA PHE A 34 0.97 -16.31 2.38
C PHE A 34 2.46 -16.26 2.68
N HIS A 35 2.92 -16.85 3.78
CA HIS A 35 4.35 -16.95 4.06
C HIS A 35 5.07 -17.79 3.00
N LEU A 36 4.52 -18.96 2.62
CA LEU A 36 5.08 -19.77 1.54
C LEU A 36 5.08 -19.01 0.20
N LEU A 37 3.99 -18.30 -0.11
CA LEU A 37 3.93 -17.46 -1.31
C LEU A 37 5.01 -16.38 -1.28
N HIS A 38 5.20 -15.71 -0.15
CA HIS A 38 6.25 -14.70 0.03
C HIS A 38 7.62 -15.27 -0.32
N GLU A 39 8.02 -16.38 0.32
CA GLU A 39 9.33 -17.00 0.10
C GLU A 39 9.57 -17.38 -1.37
N LEU A 40 8.51 -17.80 -2.08
CA LEU A 40 8.58 -18.11 -3.50
C LEU A 40 8.73 -16.86 -4.39
N LEU A 41 8.02 -15.77 -4.06
CA LEU A 41 8.02 -14.54 -4.85
C LEU A 41 9.30 -13.70 -4.66
N ILE A 42 9.99 -13.83 -3.52
CA ILE A 42 11.24 -13.10 -3.27
C ILE A 42 12.50 -13.80 -3.81
N ILE A 43 12.39 -15.00 -4.38
CA ILE A 43 13.55 -15.68 -4.98
C ILE A 43 14.15 -14.77 -6.07
N GLU A 44 15.39 -14.35 -5.88
CA GLU A 44 16.12 -13.48 -6.80
C GLU A 44 16.72 -14.31 -7.94
N ASP A 45 15.94 -14.49 -9.00
CA ASP A 45 16.37 -15.14 -10.23
C ASP A 45 15.66 -14.49 -11.44
N PRO A 46 16.09 -14.79 -12.68
CA PRO A 46 15.44 -14.34 -13.91
C PRO A 46 13.92 -14.58 -14.06
N LEU A 47 13.28 -15.37 -13.19
CA LEU A 47 11.84 -15.64 -13.21
C LEU A 47 11.07 -14.88 -12.10
N GLN A 48 11.73 -14.02 -11.31
CA GLN A 48 11.13 -13.35 -10.16
C GLN A 48 9.89 -12.53 -10.55
N ILE A 49 10.01 -11.72 -11.60
CA ILE A 49 8.92 -10.85 -12.04
C ILE A 49 7.76 -11.64 -12.67
N GLU A 50 8.07 -12.74 -13.36
CA GLU A 50 7.10 -13.68 -13.93
C GLU A 50 6.29 -14.35 -12.81
N ARG A 51 6.94 -14.76 -11.72
CA ARG A 51 6.25 -15.29 -10.54
C ARG A 51 5.30 -14.27 -9.92
N VAL A 52 5.72 -13.01 -9.79
CA VAL A 52 4.87 -11.92 -9.27
C VAL A 52 3.67 -11.70 -10.19
N LYS A 53 3.88 -11.54 -11.50
CA LYS A 53 2.80 -11.39 -12.49
C LYS A 53 1.81 -12.53 -12.42
N PHE A 54 2.31 -13.78 -12.40
CA PHE A 54 1.46 -14.96 -12.33
C PHE A 54 0.59 -14.98 -11.06
N ALA A 55 1.20 -14.67 -9.90
CA ALA A 55 0.49 -14.67 -8.62
C ALA A 55 -0.64 -13.64 -8.56
N PHE A 56 -0.51 -12.49 -9.22
CA PHE A 56 -1.46 -11.38 -9.11
C PHE A 56 -2.46 -11.29 -10.28
N GLU A 57 -1.99 -11.40 -11.52
CA GLU A 57 -2.76 -11.02 -12.73
C GLU A 57 -3.44 -12.17 -13.47
N THR A 58 -3.15 -13.43 -13.14
CA THR A 58 -3.85 -14.55 -13.79
C THR A 58 -5.37 -14.47 -13.54
N GLU A 59 -6.17 -15.12 -14.38
CA GLU A 59 -7.64 -15.06 -14.32
C GLU A 59 -8.21 -15.35 -12.92
N ASN A 60 -7.55 -16.22 -12.15
CA ASN A 60 -7.86 -16.42 -10.73
C ASN A 60 -6.65 -16.14 -9.81
N GLY A 61 -5.84 -15.14 -10.14
CA GLY A 61 -4.76 -14.63 -9.32
C GLY A 61 -5.28 -13.89 -8.08
N LEU A 62 -4.36 -13.33 -7.28
CA LEU A 62 -4.70 -12.63 -6.05
C LEU A 62 -5.67 -11.46 -6.27
N LEU A 63 -5.56 -10.72 -7.37
CA LEU A 63 -6.47 -9.60 -7.64
C LEU A 63 -7.91 -10.08 -7.86
N ALA A 64 -8.08 -11.18 -8.60
CA ALA A 64 -9.38 -11.81 -8.78
C ALA A 64 -9.93 -12.37 -7.45
N LEU A 65 -9.09 -13.01 -6.64
CA LEU A 65 -9.46 -13.48 -5.30
C LEU A 65 -9.91 -12.33 -4.40
N MET A 66 -9.22 -11.18 -4.46
CA MET A 66 -9.61 -9.97 -3.72
C MET A 66 -10.98 -9.46 -4.16
N HIS A 67 -11.22 -9.35 -5.47
CA HIS A 67 -12.53 -8.96 -5.99
C HIS A 67 -13.65 -9.89 -5.54
N HIS A 68 -13.41 -11.20 -5.55
CA HIS A 68 -14.41 -12.18 -5.14
C HIS A 68 -14.67 -12.15 -3.63
N SER A 69 -13.62 -12.02 -2.82
CA SER A 69 -13.70 -12.15 -1.36
C SER A 69 -14.11 -10.86 -0.63
N ASN A 70 -14.01 -9.69 -1.26
CA ASN A 70 -14.23 -8.39 -0.60
C ASN A 70 -15.57 -8.23 0.16
N HIS A 71 -16.61 -8.96 -0.22
CA HIS A 71 -17.93 -8.96 0.44
C HIS A 71 -18.21 -10.23 1.25
N VAL A 72 -17.83 -11.40 0.74
CA VAL A 72 -18.16 -12.71 1.35
C VAL A 72 -17.12 -13.18 2.38
N ASP A 73 -15.88 -12.72 2.25
CA ASP A 73 -14.77 -12.98 3.15
C ASP A 73 -13.81 -11.78 3.19
N SER A 74 -14.32 -10.68 3.72
CA SER A 74 -13.58 -9.43 3.84
C SER A 74 -12.26 -9.57 4.62
N SER A 75 -12.15 -10.56 5.51
CA SER A 75 -10.90 -10.88 6.21
C SER A 75 -9.82 -11.37 5.22
N ARG A 76 -10.19 -12.27 4.30
CA ARG A 76 -9.30 -12.78 3.24
C ARG A 76 -8.89 -11.70 2.25
N CYS A 77 -9.84 -10.86 1.84
CA CYS A 77 -9.53 -9.71 0.97
C CYS A 77 -8.48 -8.81 1.63
N TYR A 78 -8.65 -8.49 2.92
CA TYR A 78 -7.65 -7.71 3.67
C TYR A 78 -6.30 -8.42 3.76
N GLN A 79 -6.26 -9.74 4.03
CA GLN A 79 -4.99 -10.47 4.07
C GLN A 79 -4.25 -10.43 2.71
N CYS A 80 -4.96 -10.46 1.59
CA CYS A 80 -4.36 -10.26 0.26
C CYS A 80 -3.78 -8.84 0.10
N VAL A 81 -4.49 -7.79 0.54
CA VAL A 81 -3.98 -6.40 0.53
C VAL A 81 -2.73 -6.29 1.40
N LYS A 82 -2.76 -6.84 2.61
CA LYS A 82 -1.62 -6.87 3.53
C LYS A 82 -0.43 -7.57 2.91
N PHE A 83 -0.65 -8.69 2.22
CA PHE A 83 0.39 -9.43 1.50
C PHE A 83 1.01 -8.59 0.38
N LEU A 84 0.20 -7.94 -0.46
CA LEU A 84 0.68 -7.04 -1.51
C LEU A 84 1.63 -5.97 -0.95
N VAL A 85 1.20 -5.28 0.10
CA VAL A 85 1.99 -4.24 0.76
C VAL A 85 3.28 -4.82 1.35
N THR A 86 3.19 -5.96 2.04
CA THR A 86 4.35 -6.63 2.65
C THR A 86 5.38 -7.04 1.61
N LEU A 87 4.92 -7.59 0.47
CA LEU A 87 5.79 -7.98 -0.63
C LEU A 87 6.49 -6.77 -1.24
N ALA A 88 5.76 -5.67 -1.47
CA ALA A 88 6.33 -4.42 -1.99
C ALA A 88 7.40 -3.81 -1.06
N GLN A 89 7.28 -4.00 0.26
CA GLN A 89 8.27 -3.51 1.23
C GLN A 89 9.55 -4.35 1.25
N LYS A 90 9.46 -5.64 0.88
CA LYS A 90 10.56 -6.60 1.00
C LYS A 90 11.21 -6.98 -0.31
N CYS A 91 10.56 -6.70 -1.44
CA CYS A 91 11.01 -7.07 -2.78
C CYS A 91 10.94 -5.84 -3.70
N SER A 92 12.10 -5.31 -4.11
CA SER A 92 12.19 -4.15 -5.01
C SER A 92 11.51 -4.43 -6.36
N ALA A 93 11.75 -5.60 -6.96
CA ALA A 93 11.11 -5.98 -8.23
C ALA A 93 9.57 -5.97 -8.14
N ALA A 94 9.00 -6.47 -7.04
CA ALA A 94 7.57 -6.41 -6.81
C ALA A 94 7.09 -4.98 -6.55
N LYS A 95 7.86 -4.17 -5.81
CA LYS A 95 7.55 -2.76 -5.59
C LYS A 95 7.41 -2.00 -6.90
N ASP A 96 8.42 -2.12 -7.78
CA ASP A 96 8.45 -1.44 -9.06
C ASP A 96 7.28 -1.90 -9.95
N TYR A 97 7.03 -3.21 -9.98
CA TYR A 97 5.89 -3.79 -10.68
C TYR A 97 4.53 -3.22 -10.20
N PHE A 98 4.30 -3.13 -8.89
CA PHE A 98 3.05 -2.58 -8.37
C PHE A 98 2.90 -1.07 -8.64
N LYS A 99 4.00 -0.31 -8.68
CA LYS A 99 3.99 1.10 -9.05
C LYS A 99 3.62 1.30 -10.52
N GLU A 100 4.18 0.49 -11.40
CA GLU A 100 3.86 0.54 -12.83
C GLU A 100 2.40 0.15 -13.10
N ASN A 101 1.89 -0.86 -12.39
CA ASN A 101 0.57 -1.45 -12.58
C ASN A 101 -0.45 -0.99 -11.52
N SER A 102 -0.31 0.23 -11.00
CA SER A 102 -1.15 0.76 -9.91
C SER A 102 -2.65 0.73 -10.20
N HIS A 103 -3.05 0.91 -11.45
CA HIS A 103 -4.43 0.85 -11.91
C HIS A 103 -5.11 -0.52 -11.69
N HIS A 104 -4.35 -1.61 -11.58
CA HIS A 104 -4.90 -2.96 -11.33
C HIS A 104 -5.37 -3.17 -9.88
N TRP A 105 -4.78 -2.43 -8.92
CA TRP A 105 -4.99 -2.69 -7.50
C TRP A 105 -5.33 -1.46 -6.66
N SER A 106 -5.32 -0.25 -7.23
CA SER A 106 -5.67 0.99 -6.53
C SER A 106 -7.07 0.95 -5.92
N TRP A 107 -8.00 0.22 -6.54
CA TRP A 107 -9.34 -0.04 -6.00
C TRP A 107 -9.28 -0.72 -4.62
N ALA A 108 -8.28 -1.55 -4.36
CA ALA A 108 -8.14 -2.26 -3.08
C ALA A 108 -7.76 -1.31 -1.94
N VAL A 109 -7.00 -0.25 -2.25
CA VAL A 109 -6.70 0.84 -1.30
C VAL A 109 -7.97 1.60 -0.98
N GLN A 110 -8.78 1.94 -1.99
CA GLN A 110 -10.07 2.59 -1.81
C GLN A 110 -11.03 1.71 -0.98
N TRP A 111 -11.09 0.41 -1.27
CA TRP A 111 -11.86 -0.55 -0.50
C TRP A 111 -11.44 -0.59 0.97
N LEU A 112 -10.12 -0.65 1.24
CA LEU A 112 -9.61 -0.68 2.61
C LEU A 112 -9.88 0.64 3.33
N GLN A 113 -9.78 1.78 2.64
CA GLN A 113 -10.13 3.09 3.18
C GLN A 113 -11.61 3.16 3.57
N ILE A 114 -12.52 2.66 2.73
CA ILE A 114 -13.96 2.57 3.04
C ILE A 114 -14.18 1.64 4.23
N LYS A 115 -13.57 0.45 4.24
CA LYS A 115 -13.71 -0.50 5.36
C LYS A 115 -13.23 0.08 6.68
N MET A 116 -12.16 0.87 6.65
CA MET A 116 -11.66 1.59 7.82
C MET A 116 -12.58 2.70 8.29
N SER A 117 -13.22 3.42 7.37
CA SER A 117 -14.11 4.55 7.69
C SER A 117 -15.55 4.14 7.95
N GLU A 118 -15.98 2.91 7.65
CA GLU A 118 -17.30 2.38 8.01
C GLU A 118 -17.49 2.43 9.54
N HIS A 119 -18.21 3.44 10.03
CA HIS A 119 -18.46 3.66 11.46
C HIS A 119 -19.52 2.67 11.98
N TYR A 120 -19.08 1.71 12.79
CA TYR A 120 -19.85 1.26 13.95
C TYR A 120 -18.97 1.53 15.16
N TRP A 121 -19.52 2.16 16.19
CA TRP A 121 -18.89 2.50 17.46
C TRP A 121 -18.29 1.28 18.18
N ALA A 122 -17.20 0.73 17.65
CA ALA A 122 -16.43 -0.32 18.29
C ALA A 122 -14.99 0.19 18.41
N PRO A 123 -14.40 0.17 19.63
CA PRO A 123 -12.99 0.47 19.79
C PRO A 123 -12.16 -0.43 18.86
N GLN A 124 -10.98 0.06 18.45
CA GLN A 124 -9.99 -0.71 17.70
C GLN A 124 -9.91 -2.13 18.28
N SER A 125 -10.17 -3.13 17.44
CA SER A 125 -10.22 -4.51 17.91
C SER A 125 -8.82 -4.99 18.30
N ASN A 126 -8.69 -5.67 19.44
CA ASN A 126 -7.45 -6.36 19.82
C ASN A 126 -7.28 -7.71 19.10
N ILE A 127 -8.27 -8.10 18.29
CA ILE A 127 -8.30 -9.37 17.56
C ILE A 127 -7.76 -9.14 16.15
N SER A 128 -6.67 -9.81 15.79
CA SER A 128 -6.05 -9.67 14.46
C SER A 128 -6.89 -10.35 13.37
N ASN A 129 -6.84 -9.80 12.16
CA ASN A 129 -7.40 -10.43 10.96
C ASN A 129 -6.70 -11.74 10.58
N GLU A 130 -5.50 -12.01 11.11
CA GLU A 130 -4.74 -13.25 10.82
C GLU A 130 -5.08 -14.39 11.79
N THR A 131 -5.55 -14.07 13.00
CA THR A 131 -5.84 -15.06 14.04
C THR A 131 -7.33 -15.27 14.26
N SER A 132 -8.16 -14.36 13.75
CA SER A 132 -9.61 -14.52 13.75
C SER A 132 -10.04 -15.67 12.84
N THR A 133 -11.01 -16.46 13.29
CA THR A 133 -11.72 -17.43 12.46
C THR A 133 -12.91 -16.81 11.73
N ALA A 134 -13.25 -15.56 12.04
CA ALA A 134 -14.33 -14.85 11.38
C ALA A 134 -13.91 -14.37 9.99
N LYS A 135 -14.83 -14.47 9.03
CA LYS A 135 -14.69 -13.96 7.65
C LYS A 135 -14.86 -12.44 7.53
N THR A 136 -14.90 -11.74 8.66
CA THR A 136 -15.17 -10.31 8.76
C THR A 136 -13.89 -9.54 9.04
N PHE A 137 -13.69 -8.47 8.29
CA PHE A 137 -12.58 -7.54 8.48
C PHE A 137 -12.66 -6.87 9.87
N GLN A 138 -11.50 -6.84 10.53
CA GLN A 138 -11.30 -6.21 11.83
C GLN A 138 -10.49 -4.92 11.67
N ARG A 139 -11.02 -3.81 12.19
CA ARG A 139 -10.29 -2.54 12.26
C ARG A 139 -9.24 -2.65 13.36
N THR A 140 -7.99 -2.68 12.94
CA THR A 140 -6.81 -2.88 13.79
C THR A 140 -5.74 -1.86 13.41
N ILE A 141 -4.81 -1.59 14.33
CA ILE A 141 -3.65 -0.73 14.08
C ILE A 141 -2.86 -1.23 12.86
N SER A 142 -2.61 -2.54 12.77
CA SER A 142 -1.91 -3.13 11.62
C SER A 142 -2.62 -2.88 10.29
N ALA A 143 -3.94 -2.81 10.28
CA ALA A 143 -4.69 -2.53 9.08
C ALA A 143 -4.62 -1.04 8.70
N GLN A 144 -4.48 -0.14 9.69
CA GLN A 144 -4.22 1.28 9.46
C GLN A 144 -2.83 1.49 8.86
N ASP A 145 -1.82 0.80 9.40
CA ASP A 145 -0.47 0.82 8.84
C ASP A 145 -0.46 0.29 7.41
N THR A 146 -1.17 -0.81 7.16
CA THR A 146 -1.32 -1.38 5.81
C THR A 146 -1.91 -0.34 4.83
N LEU A 147 -2.95 0.38 5.23
CA LEU A 147 -3.56 1.43 4.41
C LEU A 147 -2.60 2.60 4.15
N ALA A 148 -1.83 3.02 5.16
CA ALA A 148 -0.85 4.09 5.03
C ALA A 148 0.25 3.72 4.02
N TYR A 149 0.82 2.52 4.14
CA TYR A 149 1.83 2.03 3.21
C TYR A 149 1.28 1.85 1.79
N ALA A 150 0.07 1.30 1.63
CA ALA A 150 -0.55 1.13 0.32
C ALA A 150 -0.80 2.48 -0.37
N THR A 151 -1.26 3.47 0.39
CA THR A 151 -1.45 4.85 -0.10
C THR A 151 -0.12 5.49 -0.52
N ALA A 152 0.93 5.33 0.30
CA ALA A 152 2.27 5.82 -0.04
C ALA A 152 2.79 5.18 -1.34
N LEU A 153 2.60 3.87 -1.51
CA LEU A 153 3.02 3.14 -2.71
C LEU A 153 2.34 3.65 -3.98
N LEU A 154 1.06 4.05 -3.91
CA LEU A 154 0.35 4.66 -5.05
C LEU A 154 0.90 6.05 -5.42
N ASN A 155 1.28 6.84 -4.42
CA ASN A 155 1.68 8.25 -4.61
C ASN A 155 3.16 8.43 -5.00
N GLU A 156 4.00 7.40 -4.86
CA GLU A 156 5.42 7.47 -5.24
C GLU A 156 5.65 7.71 -6.76
N LYS A 157 4.62 7.59 -7.60
CA LYS A 157 4.73 7.78 -9.06
C LYS A 157 4.91 9.25 -9.49
N ASP A 158 4.51 10.20 -8.65
CA ASP A 158 4.46 11.63 -9.02
C ASP A 158 5.79 12.38 -8.88
N GLN A 159 6.85 11.77 -8.33
CA GLN A 159 8.15 12.42 -8.13
C GLN A 159 9.17 12.22 -9.27
N SER A 160 8.94 11.25 -10.18
CA SER A 160 9.88 10.93 -11.26
C SER A 160 9.70 11.74 -12.55
N GLY A 161 8.93 12.84 -12.53
CA GLY A 161 8.52 13.58 -13.73
C GLY A 161 8.80 15.09 -13.77
N SER A 162 9.58 15.66 -12.85
CA SER A 162 9.89 17.10 -12.87
C SER A 162 11.39 17.36 -12.76
N SER A 163 12.10 17.19 -13.87
CA SER A 163 13.43 17.75 -14.10
C SER A 163 13.56 18.01 -15.59
N ASN A 164 12.97 19.13 -16.04
CA ASN A 164 13.31 19.81 -17.29
C ASN A 164 12.87 21.27 -17.15
N GLY A 165 13.72 22.07 -16.53
CA GLY A 165 13.65 23.53 -16.55
C GLY A 165 15.00 24.03 -17.06
N SER A 166 15.06 24.19 -18.37
CA SER A 166 16.27 24.41 -19.17
C SER A 166 17.04 25.68 -18.80
N GLU A 167 18.36 25.59 -18.94
CA GLU A 167 19.26 26.71 -19.11
C GLU A 167 18.83 27.58 -20.31
N THR A 168 18.54 28.86 -20.08
CA THR A 168 18.72 29.91 -21.08
C THR A 168 19.08 31.22 -20.39
N SER A 169 20.34 31.64 -20.50
CA SER A 169 20.71 33.06 -20.50
C SER A 169 20.87 33.50 -21.95
N PRO A 170 20.43 34.72 -22.31
CA PRO A 170 21.44 35.71 -22.70
C PRO A 170 21.16 37.11 -22.13
N ALA A 171 22.23 37.90 -22.15
CA ALA A 171 22.35 39.25 -21.60
C ALA A 171 21.44 40.30 -22.26
N ASN A 172 21.09 41.34 -21.51
CA ASN A 172 20.96 42.69 -22.05
C ASN A 172 21.35 43.73 -20.99
N GLU A 173 22.28 44.61 -21.35
CA GLU A 173 22.61 45.82 -20.63
C GLU A 173 21.43 46.79 -20.62
N ASN A 174 21.34 47.62 -19.57
CA ASN A 174 21.26 49.09 -19.64
C ASN A 174 20.39 49.69 -18.51
N GLY A 175 20.97 50.65 -17.78
CA GLY A 175 20.25 51.87 -17.37
C GLY A 175 19.58 51.90 -15.99
N GLY A 176 20.20 52.64 -15.06
CA GLY A 176 19.54 53.79 -14.44
C GLY A 176 18.65 53.59 -13.20
N ARG A 177 19.21 53.96 -12.03
CA ARG A 177 18.63 54.81 -10.96
C ARG A 177 17.09 54.89 -10.84
N HIS A 178 16.54 54.45 -9.69
CA HIS A 178 15.74 55.34 -8.81
C HIS A 178 15.46 54.70 -7.44
N LEU A 179 15.68 55.46 -6.36
CA LEU A 179 15.04 55.27 -5.06
C LEU A 179 13.55 55.59 -5.20
N GLN A 180 12.64 54.86 -4.53
CA GLN A 180 11.67 55.43 -3.57
C GLN A 180 10.71 54.37 -2.99
N GLN A 181 10.56 54.42 -1.66
CA GLN A 181 9.32 54.35 -0.86
C GLN A 181 8.34 53.17 -0.90
N GLY A 182 8.06 52.69 0.32
CA GLY A 182 6.71 52.45 0.86
C GLY A 182 6.04 51.16 0.40
N SER A 183 5.37 50.37 1.23
CA SER A 183 4.67 50.68 2.46
C SER A 183 4.40 49.37 3.21
N VAL A 184 4.55 49.44 4.53
CA VAL A 184 4.20 48.44 5.53
C VAL A 184 2.69 48.17 5.60
N SER A 185 2.29 46.92 5.88
CA SER A 185 1.09 46.55 6.66
C SER A 185 1.05 45.05 6.96
N PRO A 186 0.41 44.61 8.05
CA PRO A 186 1.10 43.84 9.10
C PRO A 186 0.60 42.39 9.31
N MET A 187 1.46 41.60 9.96
CA MET A 187 1.16 40.31 10.57
C MET A 187 0.14 40.45 11.71
N MET A 188 -0.89 39.61 11.71
CA MET A 188 -1.70 39.33 12.90
C MET A 188 -1.17 38.04 13.55
N ILE A 189 -0.33 38.20 14.56
CA ILE A 189 0.01 37.16 15.52
C ILE A 189 -1.07 37.22 16.60
N GLY A 190 -1.93 36.21 16.66
CA GLY A 190 -2.81 35.96 17.80
C GLY A 190 -2.08 35.07 18.79
N GLU A 191 -1.70 35.63 19.93
CA GLU A 191 -1.27 34.87 21.11
C GLU A 191 -2.43 34.75 22.13
N PRO A 192 -2.40 33.71 23.00
CA PRO A 192 -3.55 33.21 23.72
C PRO A 192 -3.77 33.95 25.05
N LYS A 193 -5.00 33.89 25.58
CA LYS A 193 -5.28 34.27 26.96
C LYS A 193 -5.86 33.10 27.74
N SER A 194 -5.06 32.67 28.72
CA SER A 194 -5.44 31.89 29.89
C SER A 194 -6.45 32.63 30.76
N ASP A 195 -7.24 31.88 31.53
CA ASP A 195 -7.56 32.06 32.97
C ASP A 195 -8.57 30.94 33.31
N LEU A 196 -8.19 29.82 33.94
CA LEU A 196 -8.13 29.58 35.39
C LEU A 196 -9.36 30.08 36.15
N GLU A 197 -10.30 29.17 36.46
CA GLU A 197 -10.98 29.15 37.77
C GLU A 197 -11.20 27.69 38.20
N ASP A 198 -10.64 27.36 39.37
CA ASP A 198 -10.95 26.20 40.22
C ASP A 198 -12.44 26.20 40.64
N VAL A 199 -12.96 25.04 41.03
CA VAL A 199 -13.67 24.82 42.32
C VAL A 199 -14.20 23.37 42.38
N ASP A 200 -13.79 22.67 43.43
CA ASP A 200 -14.30 21.40 43.93
C ASP A 200 -15.82 21.42 44.15
N THR A 201 -16.55 20.39 43.70
CA THR A 201 -17.55 19.64 44.52
C THR A 201 -17.85 18.29 43.88
#